data_AF-A0A2V4ED31-F1
#
_entry.id   AF-A0A2V4ED31-F1
#
_cell.length_a   1.000
_cell.length_b   1.000
_cell.length_c   1.000
_cell.angle_alpha   90.00
_cell.angle_beta   90.00
_cell.angle_gamma   90.00
#
_symmetry.space_group_name_H-M   'P 1'
#
loop_
_entity.id
_entity.type
_entity.pdbx_description
1 polymer ?
#
loop_
_entity_poly.entity_id
_entity_poly.type
_entity_poly.pdbx_seq_one_letter_code
_entity_poly.pdbx_strand_id
1 'polypeptide(L)' 'MMEKVEPMDILRMPSPEEETMAEITTWVKTLKDNKAANCTTVLFKKNTPKKILKLYEKNYDLIPFPAHKEYKIER' A
#
# COMPACT_ATOMS: atom_id res chain seq x y z
N MET A 1 13.03 -28.86 -0.82
CA MET A 1 12.83 -29.30 0.57
C MET A 1 11.62 -28.53 1.08
N MET A 2 10.55 -29.19 1.51
CA MET A 2 9.41 -28.48 2.11
C MET A 2 9.80 -28.14 3.56
N GLU A 3 9.83 -26.85 3.89
CA GLU A 3 10.04 -26.38 5.25
C GLU A 3 8.92 -26.90 6.15
N LYS A 4 9.31 -27.38 7.33
CA LYS A 4 8.40 -27.95 8.32
C LYS A 4 7.79 -26.78 9.09
N VAL A 5 6.48 -26.56 8.93
CA VAL A 5 5.76 -25.48 9.61
C VAL A 5 5.62 -25.84 11.09
N GLU A 6 6.15 -24.99 11.97
CA GLU A 6 6.11 -25.16 13.43
C GLU A 6 4.80 -24.60 13.99
N PRO A 7 4.25 -25.15 15.10
CA PRO A 7 2.97 -24.70 15.67
C PRO A 7 2.92 -23.20 16.03
N MET A 8 4.08 -22.59 16.33
CA MET A 8 4.20 -21.17 16.65
C MET A 8 4.14 -20.25 15.42
N ASP A 9 4.26 -20.80 14.20
CA ASP A 9 4.20 -20.02 12.96
C ASP A 9 2.78 -19.51 12.68
N ILE A 10 1.74 -20.17 13.20
CA ILE A 10 0.34 -19.70 13.13
C ILE A 10 0.15 -18.39 13.91
N LEU A 11 0.89 -18.21 15.00
CA LEU A 11 0.87 -16.96 15.80
C LEU A 11 1.68 -15.83 15.16
N ARG A 12 2.42 -16.12 14.07
CA ARG A 12 3.14 -15.15 13.25
C ARG A 12 2.41 -14.83 11.95
N MET A 13 1.18 -15.33 11.79
CA MET A 13 0.39 -14.99 10.62
C MET A 13 0.21 -13.46 10.60
N PRO A 14 0.59 -12.80 9.50
CA PRO A 14 0.49 -11.36 9.42
C PRO A 14 -0.97 -10.96 9.55
N SER A 15 -1.23 -9.89 10.30
CA SER A 15 -2.57 -9.31 10.32
C SER A 15 -2.91 -8.75 8.93
N PRO A 16 -4.20 -8.61 8.58
CA PRO A 16 -4.60 -7.98 7.32
C PRO A 16 -3.99 -6.57 7.14
N GLU A 17 -3.80 -5.82 8.22
CA GLU A 17 -3.12 -4.53 8.23
C GLU A 17 -1.63 -4.67 7.88
N GLU A 18 -0.94 -5.67 8.43
CA GLU A 18 0.47 -5.95 8.13
C GLU A 18 0.65 -6.38 6.67
N GLU A 19 -0.26 -7.19 6.13
CA GLU A 19 -0.28 -7.57 4.71
C GLU A 19 -0.48 -6.33 3.82
N THR A 20 -1.40 -5.45 4.19
CA THR A 20 -1.66 -4.21 3.46
C THR A 20 -0.45 -3.28 3.48
N MET A 21 0.18 -3.12 4.64
CA MET A 21 1.40 -2.32 4.79
C MET A 21 2.56 -2.91 3.98
N ALA A 22 2.72 -4.24 3.99
CA ALA A 22 3.68 -4.92 3.14
C ALA A 22 3.42 -4.63 1.66
N GLU A 23 2.17 -4.69 1.19
CA GLU A 23 1.83 -4.35 -0.19
C GLU A 23 2.18 -2.89 -0.54
N ILE A 24 1.84 -1.93 0.33
CA ILE A 24 2.13 -0.51 0.12
C ILE A 24 3.64 -0.25 0.07
N THR A 25 4.43 -0.90 0.93
CA THR A 25 5.90 -0.74 0.91
C THR A 25 6.52 -1.25 -0.39
N THR A 26 5.91 -2.24 -1.07
CA THR A 26 6.39 -2.69 -2.39
C THR A 26 6.28 -1.61 -3.47
N TRP A 27 5.46 -0.58 -3.24
CA TRP A 27 5.28 0.54 -4.17
C TRP A 27 6.36 1.60 -4.02
N VAL A 28 7.09 1.61 -2.90
CA VAL A 28 8.21 2.51 -2.64
C VAL A 28 9.44 2.02 -3.40
N LYS A 29 10.12 2.94 -4.08
CA LYS A 29 11.40 2.71 -4.75
C LYS A 29 12.56 3.08 -3.84
N THR A 30 12.49 4.24 -3.20
CA THR A 30 13.52 4.74 -2.28
C THR A 30 12.88 5.60 -1.21
N LEU A 31 13.45 5.57 0.00
CA LEU A 31 13.08 6.42 1.11
C LEU A 31 14.36 7.11 1.62
N LYS A 32 14.29 8.43 1.81
CA LYS A 32 15.42 9.24 2.30
C LYS A 32 14.93 10.16 3.42
N ASP A 33 15.46 9.95 4.61
CA ASP A 33 15.18 10.80 5.75
C ASP A 33 16.10 12.02 5.76
N ASN A 34 15.51 13.20 5.91
CA ASN A 34 16.23 14.42 6.21
C ASN A 34 15.90 14.86 7.64
N LYS A 35 16.72 14.40 8.58
CA LYS A 35 16.59 14.71 10.01
C LYS A 35 16.67 16.21 10.31
N ALA A 36 17.45 16.96 9.53
CA ALA A 36 17.60 18.40 9.73
C ALA A 36 16.34 19.18 9.33
N ALA A 37 15.62 18.72 8.31
CA ALA A 37 14.36 19.33 7.86
C ALA A 37 13.10 18.67 8.47
N ASN A 38 13.29 17.70 9.39
CA ASN A 38 12.23 16.85 9.93
C ASN A 38 11.26 16.33 8.84
N CYS A 39 11.81 15.83 7.74
CA CYS A 39 11.06 15.45 6.56
C CYS A 39 11.60 14.15 5.98
N THR A 40 10.70 13.27 5.53
CA THR A 40 11.04 12.04 4.82
C THR A 40 10.61 12.17 3.36
N THR A 41 11.57 12.05 2.45
CA THR A 41 11.28 11.99 1.01
C THR A 41 11.05 10.55 0.59
N VAL A 42 9.87 10.27 0.07
CA VAL A 42 9.47 8.95 -0.44
C VAL A 42 9.35 9.03 -1.95
N LEU A 43 10.08 8.16 -2.66
CA LEU A 43 9.97 8.02 -4.11
C LEU A 43 9.21 6.73 -4.44
N PHE A 44 8.12 6.83 -5.19
CA PHE A 44 7.33 5.68 -5.62
C PHE A 44 7.81 5.11 -6.96
N LYS A 45 7.54 3.82 -7.19
CA LYS A 45 7.74 3.18 -8.51
C LYS A 45 6.79 3.80 -9.54
N LYS A 46 7.24 3.87 -10.81
CA LYS A 46 6.45 4.48 -11.91
C LYS A 46 5.05 3.89 -12.07
N ASN A 47 4.88 2.59 -11.79
CA ASN A 47 3.61 1.87 -11.96
C ASN A 47 2.69 1.95 -10.73
N THR A 48 3.15 2.56 -9.62
CA THR A 48 2.38 2.68 -8.38
C THR A 48 1.04 3.38 -8.57
N PRO A 49 0.93 4.52 -9.29
CA PRO A 49 -0.36 5.19 -9.50
C PRO A 49 -1.39 4.27 -10.18
N LYS A 50 -0.96 3.45 -11.14
CA LYS A 50 -1.83 2.51 -11.84
C LYS A 50 -2.32 1.38 -10.93
N LYS A 51 -1.50 0.93 -9.97
CA LYS A 51 -1.91 -0.08 -8.98
C LYS A 51 -2.92 0.48 -7.99
N ILE A 52 -2.70 1.70 -7.49
CA ILE A 52 -3.62 2.40 -6.59
C ILE A 52 -4.97 2.60 -7.28
N LEU A 53 -4.97 3.08 -8.53
CA LEU A 53 -6.20 3.27 -9.29
C LEU A 53 -6.98 1.95 -9.46
N LYS A 54 -6.31 0.86 -9.83
CA LYS A 54 -6.94 -0.46 -9.94
C LYS A 54 -7.53 -0.96 -8.62
N LEU A 55 -6.84 -0.72 -7.51
CA LEU A 55 -7.34 -1.09 -6.18
C LEU A 55 -8.57 -0.28 -5.80
N TYR A 56 -8.58 1.02 -6.12
CA TYR A 56 -9.74 1.87 -5.93
C TYR A 56 -10.92 1.40 -6.80
N GLU A 57 -10.72 1.17 -8.09
CA GLU A 57 -11.75 0.67 -9.02
C GLU A 57 -12.32 -0.68 -8.56
N LYS A 58 -11.47 -1.61 -8.10
CA LYS A 58 -11.90 -2.92 -7.62
C LYS A 58 -12.76 -2.85 -6.36
N ASN A 59 -12.50 -1.89 -5.49
CA ASN A 59 -13.16 -1.76 -4.18
C ASN A 59 -14.09 -0.54 -4.13
N TYR A 60 -14.49 -0.01 -5.29
CA TYR A 60 -15.27 1.21 -5.41
C TYR A 60 -16.57 1.15 -4.58
N ASP A 61 -17.26 0.00 -4.63
CA ASP A 61 -18.52 -0.23 -3.93
C ASP A 61 -18.38 -0.31 -2.39
N LEU A 62 -17.15 -0.51 -1.88
CA LEU A 62 -16.87 -0.60 -0.45
C LEU A 62 -16.56 0.77 0.18
N ILE A 63 -16.42 1.82 -0.63
CA ILE A 63 -16.12 3.17 -0.15
C ILE A 63 -17.45 3.92 0.04
N PRO A 64 -17.87 4.25 1.28
CA PRO A 64 -19.17 4.86 1.52
C PRO A 64 -19.29 6.26 0.87
N PHE A 65 -20.42 6.52 0.21
CA PHE A 65 -20.83 7.86 -0.26
C PHE A 65 -20.84 8.84 0.94
N PRO A 66 -20.27 10.06 0.80
CA PRO A 66 -20.25 10.87 -0.42
C PRO A 66 -18.87 11.03 -1.09
N ALA A 67 -17.94 10.09 -0.91
CA ALA A 67 -16.54 10.23 -1.34
C ALA A 67 -16.30 10.16 -2.87
N HIS A 68 -17.31 9.79 -3.68
CA HIS A 68 -17.21 9.75 -5.15
C HIS A 68 -17.38 11.14 -5.78
N LYS A 69 -16.70 12.17 -5.25
CA LYS A 69 -16.58 13.43 -5.98
C LYS A 69 -15.86 13.11 -7.29
N GLU A 70 -16.59 13.25 -8.39
CA GLU A 70 -16.07 13.14 -9.75
C GLU A 70 -14.81 14.00 -9.88
N TYR A 71 -13.64 13.37 -9.88
CA TYR A 71 -12.40 14.06 -10.18
C TYR A 71 -12.45 14.44 -11.67
N LYS A 72 -12.81 15.69 -11.97
CA LYS A 72 -12.63 16.23 -13.32
C LYS A 72 -11.13 16.35 -13.58
N ILE A 73 -10.63 15.52 -14.48
CA ILE A 73 -9.28 15.68 -15.04
C ILE A 73 -9.37 16.81 -16.06
N GLU A 74 -8.82 17.98 -15.74
CA GLU A 74 -8.63 19.04 -16.73
C GLU A 74 -7.56 18.61 -17.75
N ARG A 75 -7.87 18.81 -19.04
CA ARG A 75 -6.99 18.52 -20.18
C ARG A 75 -6.20 19.74 -20.59
#